data_AF-A0A382TIW3-F1
#
_entry.id   AF-A0A382TIW3-F1
#
_cell.length_a   1.000
_cell.length_b   1.000
_cell.length_c   1.000
_cell.angle_alpha   90.00
_cell.angle_beta   90.00
_cell.angle_gamma   90.00
#
_symmetry.space_group_name_H-M   'P 1'
#
loop_
_entity.id
_entity.type
_entity.pdbx_description
1 polymer ?
#
loop_
_entity_poly.entity_id
_entity_poly.type
_entity_poly.pdbx_seq_one_letter_code
_entity_poly.pdbx_strand_id
1 'polypeptide(L)'
;VAHKVSDIRKESDSVIEELLEEPYFGRVVTAEEDGGEVSFKIGKKSNIEAGIVDWRNGPISGLFFNYKQGEEFFETINERERCGRIKIRRTYKTDKGILIQISTPSGVFRRVESGWMKLETEEEIAAHRSRGLQSNEKRLPNILSLITNEQFEMITTDPKMPVIIQGSAGSGKTTVALHRLGWLLHEGNSHARAENTRVIVMNKSLQIYVSSTLPSMGIKGVDAVTFNSWALSIIRHTVKGKVFFKYKELPEFVEKIKFSNGILGALSHFVNQKVLSVDGAISKEFSNKEKLLAIWKGSHS
;
A
#
# COMPACT_ATOMS: atom_id res chain seq x y z
N VAL A 1 -16.90 0.08 -27.79
CA VAL A 1 -17.24 1.24 -26.94
C VAL A 1 -18.28 0.86 -25.88
N ALA A 2 -19.41 0.23 -26.25
CA ALA A 2 -20.45 -0.20 -25.31
C ALA A 2 -19.97 -1.12 -24.16
N HIS A 3 -19.14 -2.14 -24.45
CA HIS A 3 -18.60 -3.04 -23.41
C HIS A 3 -17.73 -2.31 -22.37
N LYS A 4 -16.84 -1.41 -22.80
CA LYS A 4 -16.03 -0.59 -21.88
C LYS A 4 -16.89 0.29 -20.98
N VAL A 5 -17.96 0.88 -21.52
CA VAL A 5 -18.88 1.74 -20.77
C VAL A 5 -19.73 0.94 -19.77
N SER A 6 -20.17 -0.28 -20.14
CA SER A 6 -20.90 -1.16 -19.21
C SER A 6 -20.01 -1.67 -18.08
N ASP A 7 -18.74 -1.96 -18.37
CA ASP A 7 -17.78 -2.42 -17.36
C ASP A 7 -17.46 -1.28 -16.38
N ILE A 8 -17.26 -0.05 -16.87
CA ILE A 8 -17.07 1.14 -16.02
C ILE A 8 -18.28 1.40 -15.12
N ARG A 9 -19.52 1.23 -15.63
CA ARG A 9 -20.75 1.41 -14.84
C ARG A 9 -20.89 0.36 -13.74
N LYS A 10 -20.78 -0.93 -14.09
CA LYS A 10 -20.82 -2.03 -13.10
C LYS A 10 -19.77 -1.86 -12.01
N GLU A 11 -18.59 -1.38 -12.40
CA GLU A 11 -17.49 -1.16 -11.48
C GLU A 11 -17.75 0.05 -10.57
N SER A 12 -18.36 1.11 -11.09
CA SER A 12 -18.81 2.27 -10.30
C SER A 12 -19.92 1.88 -9.31
N ASP A 13 -20.87 1.06 -9.74
CA ASP A 13 -21.97 0.56 -8.91
C ASP A 13 -21.44 -0.29 -7.76
N SER A 14 -20.51 -1.22 -8.04
CA SER A 14 -19.92 -2.07 -6.99
C SER A 14 -19.14 -1.28 -5.93
N VAL A 15 -18.45 -0.20 -6.33
CA VAL A 15 -17.74 0.68 -5.40
C VAL A 15 -18.73 1.50 -4.57
N ILE A 16 -19.83 1.95 -5.16
CA ILE A 16 -20.89 2.66 -4.45
C ILE A 16 -21.57 1.73 -3.43
N GLU A 17 -21.89 0.50 -3.82
CA GLU A 17 -22.44 -0.53 -2.92
C GLU A 17 -21.51 -0.76 -1.71
N GLU A 18 -20.20 -0.90 -1.93
CA GLU A 18 -19.24 -1.06 -0.83
C GLU A 18 -19.20 0.18 0.09
N LEU A 19 -19.30 1.39 -0.48
CA LEU A 19 -19.37 2.64 0.28
C LEU A 19 -20.70 2.82 1.01
N LEU A 20 -21.80 2.21 0.54
CA LEU A 20 -23.08 2.22 1.26
C LEU A 20 -23.03 1.33 2.51
N GLU A 21 -22.28 0.23 2.47
CA GLU A 21 -22.12 -0.65 3.63
C GLU A 21 -21.27 0.00 4.74
N GLU A 22 -20.20 0.71 4.36
CA GLU A 22 -19.31 1.40 5.30
C GLU A 22 -18.75 2.71 4.68
N PRO A 23 -19.52 3.82 4.74
CA PRO A 23 -19.13 5.08 4.09
C PRO A 23 -17.94 5.75 4.80
N TYR A 24 -17.86 5.61 6.12
CA TYR A 24 -16.80 6.16 6.95
C TYR A 24 -16.65 5.34 8.23
N PHE A 25 -15.45 5.29 8.78
CA PHE A 25 -15.12 4.52 9.99
C PHE A 25 -14.64 5.41 11.14
N GLY A 26 -14.39 6.70 10.89
CA GLY A 26 -13.91 7.64 11.89
C GLY A 26 -14.62 8.98 11.83
N ARG A 27 -14.66 9.69 12.96
CA ARG A 27 -15.04 11.11 13.04
C ARG A 27 -14.05 11.85 13.93
N VAL A 28 -13.67 13.03 13.46
CA VAL A 28 -12.83 13.98 14.19
C VAL A 28 -13.56 15.32 14.28
N VAL A 29 -13.46 15.96 15.44
CA VAL A 29 -13.80 17.37 15.64
C VAL A 29 -12.60 18.05 16.28
N THR A 30 -12.12 19.13 15.66
CA THR A 30 -11.02 19.97 16.16
C THR A 30 -11.58 21.26 16.75
N ALA A 31 -10.93 21.77 17.80
CA ALA A 31 -11.09 23.14 18.26
C ALA A 31 -9.76 23.86 17.98
N GLU A 32 -9.79 24.85 17.09
CA GLU A 32 -8.61 25.57 16.60
C GLU A 32 -8.38 26.83 17.43
N GLU A 33 -7.13 27.30 17.47
CA GLU A 33 -6.75 28.46 18.31
C GLU A 33 -7.44 29.76 17.86
N ASP A 34 -7.83 29.85 16.59
CA ASP A 34 -8.62 30.96 16.04
C ASP A 34 -10.10 30.96 16.49
N GLY A 35 -10.49 29.99 17.32
CA GLY A 35 -11.85 29.78 17.79
C GLY A 35 -12.72 28.97 16.81
N GLY A 36 -12.15 28.53 15.68
CA GLY A 36 -12.83 27.68 14.71
C GLY A 36 -13.07 26.26 15.22
N GLU A 37 -14.17 25.66 14.80
CA GLU A 37 -14.44 24.23 14.99
C GLU A 37 -14.60 23.56 13.62
N VAL A 38 -13.83 22.49 13.38
CA VAL A 38 -13.94 21.71 12.14
C VAL A 38 -14.34 20.28 12.47
N SER A 39 -15.42 19.81 11.85
CA SER A 39 -15.92 18.45 11.99
C SER A 39 -15.86 17.73 10.65
N PHE A 40 -15.18 16.58 10.61
CA PHE A 40 -15.09 15.74 9.42
C PHE A 40 -15.13 14.25 9.78
N LYS A 41 -15.40 13.43 8.78
CA LYS A 41 -15.41 11.97 8.85
C LYS A 41 -14.25 11.41 8.04
N ILE A 42 -13.71 10.27 8.44
CA ILE A 42 -12.66 9.56 7.70
C ILE A 42 -13.24 8.28 7.10
N GLY A 43 -13.06 8.09 5.80
CA GLY A 43 -13.55 6.93 5.05
C GLY A 43 -12.58 6.45 3.96
N LYS A 44 -13.02 5.46 3.18
CA LYS A 44 -12.25 4.88 2.06
C LYS A 44 -12.15 5.81 0.85
N LYS A 45 -13.09 6.74 0.71
CA LYS A 45 -13.19 7.68 -0.41
C LYS A 45 -13.76 9.00 0.08
N SER A 46 -13.27 10.12 -0.46
CA SER A 46 -13.79 11.44 -0.13
C SER A 46 -15.22 11.63 -0.64
N ASN A 47 -16.04 12.33 0.14
CA ASN A 47 -17.34 12.86 -0.26
C ASN A 47 -17.53 14.22 0.44
N ILE A 48 -17.44 15.30 -0.34
CA ILE A 48 -17.45 16.68 0.17
C ILE A 48 -18.79 17.03 0.80
N GLU A 49 -19.91 16.67 0.15
CA GLU A 49 -21.27 16.96 0.64
C GLU A 49 -21.54 16.27 1.99
N ALA A 50 -20.99 15.08 2.19
CA ALA A 50 -21.13 14.33 3.44
C ALA A 50 -20.05 14.66 4.49
N GLY A 51 -19.07 15.52 4.16
CA GLY A 51 -17.92 15.83 5.00
C GLY A 51 -17.00 14.63 5.26
N ILE A 52 -16.89 13.71 4.29
CA ILE A 52 -16.02 12.53 4.37
C ILE A 52 -14.72 12.80 3.64
N VAL A 53 -13.60 12.52 4.30
CA VAL A 53 -12.25 12.64 3.80
C VAL A 53 -11.67 11.23 3.61
N ASP A 54 -11.01 11.00 2.47
CA ASP A 54 -10.25 9.78 2.24
C ASP A 54 -9.10 9.66 3.24
N TRP A 55 -8.96 8.50 3.89
CA TRP A 55 -7.89 8.21 4.84
C TRP A 55 -6.47 8.36 4.24
N ARG A 56 -6.34 8.32 2.91
CA ARG A 56 -5.06 8.51 2.20
C ARG A 56 -4.65 9.98 2.06
N ASN A 57 -5.55 10.91 2.36
CA ASN A 57 -5.26 12.34 2.38
C ASN A 57 -4.44 12.68 3.63
N GLY A 58 -3.13 12.45 3.54
CA GLY A 58 -2.15 12.45 4.63
C GLY A 58 -2.39 13.52 5.71
N PRO A 59 -2.31 14.83 5.39
CA PRO A 59 -2.35 15.88 6.42
C PRO A 59 -3.64 15.90 7.26
N ILE A 60 -4.80 15.77 6.63
CA ILE A 60 -6.09 15.81 7.34
C ILE A 60 -6.36 14.49 8.07
N SER A 61 -6.02 13.37 7.44
CA SER A 61 -6.18 12.04 8.04
C SER A 61 -5.25 11.84 9.24
N GLY A 62 -4.09 12.49 9.27
CA GLY A 62 -3.14 12.48 10.39
C GLY A 62 -3.78 12.91 11.71
N LEU A 63 -4.71 13.88 11.68
CA LEU A 63 -5.48 14.30 12.86
C LEU A 63 -6.29 13.15 13.50
N PHE A 64 -6.68 12.13 12.73
CA PHE A 64 -7.36 10.94 13.25
C PHE A 64 -6.39 9.85 13.73
N PHE A 65 -5.28 9.64 13.03
CA PHE A 65 -4.37 8.51 13.31
C PHE A 65 -3.27 8.85 14.33
N ASN A 66 -2.74 10.07 14.29
CA ASN A 66 -1.58 10.47 15.08
C ASN A 66 -1.97 10.99 16.48
N TYR A 67 -3.16 11.57 16.61
CA TYR A 67 -3.59 12.25 17.83
C TYR A 67 -4.75 11.53 18.54
N LYS A 68 -4.76 11.58 19.87
CA LYS A 68 -5.86 11.13 20.72
C LYS A 68 -6.81 12.28 21.03
N GLN A 69 -8.02 11.94 21.45
CA GLN A 69 -8.97 12.94 21.92
C GLN A 69 -8.39 13.68 23.14
N GLY A 70 -8.43 15.00 23.10
CA GLY A 70 -7.89 15.86 24.12
C GLY A 70 -6.40 16.20 23.94
N GLU A 71 -5.71 15.67 22.93
CA GLU A 71 -4.35 16.09 22.60
C GLU A 71 -4.34 17.35 21.73
N GLU A 72 -3.30 18.15 21.90
CA GLU A 72 -2.99 19.27 21.01
C GLU A 72 -2.33 18.73 19.74
N PHE A 73 -2.62 19.37 18.61
CA PHE A 73 -2.04 19.03 17.32
C PHE A 73 -1.38 20.25 16.69
N PHE A 74 -0.36 19.97 15.88
CA PHE A 74 0.29 20.95 15.03
C PHE A 74 0.59 20.27 13.69
N GLU A 75 -0.11 20.67 12.63
CA GLU A 75 -0.01 20.04 11.32
C GLU A 75 -0.02 21.10 10.21
N THR A 76 0.67 20.83 9.10
CA THR A 76 0.57 21.64 7.89
C THR A 76 -0.47 21.04 6.95
N ILE A 77 -1.63 21.67 6.84
CA ILE A 77 -2.76 21.22 6.02
C ILE A 77 -3.06 22.27 4.96
N ASN A 78 -3.05 21.88 3.68
CA ASN A 78 -3.25 22.79 2.54
C ASN A 78 -2.28 23.99 2.59
N GLU A 79 -1.00 23.74 2.86
CA GLU A 79 0.06 24.75 2.96
C GLU A 79 -0.16 25.79 4.08
N ARG A 80 -1.03 25.49 5.03
CA ARG A 80 -1.28 26.32 6.22
C ARG A 80 -0.96 25.54 7.48
N GLU A 81 -0.23 26.18 8.37
CA GLU A 81 -0.05 25.66 9.73
C GLU A 81 -1.38 25.73 10.45
N ARG A 82 -1.76 24.62 11.08
CA ARG A 82 -2.96 24.51 11.91
C ARG A 82 -2.57 23.95 13.26
N CYS A 83 -2.93 24.70 14.29
CA CYS A 83 -2.77 24.37 15.68
C CYS A 83 -4.14 24.33 16.36
N GLY A 84 -4.27 23.45 17.34
CA GLY A 84 -5.50 23.32 18.11
C GLY A 84 -5.53 22.03 18.90
N ARG A 85 -6.74 21.61 19.27
CA ARG A 85 -6.97 20.42 20.09
C ARG A 85 -7.99 19.48 19.46
N ILE A 86 -7.78 18.18 19.57
CA ILE A 86 -8.77 17.17 19.18
C ILE A 86 -9.91 17.16 20.21
N LYS A 87 -11.04 17.78 19.89
CA LYS A 87 -12.23 17.82 20.75
C LYS A 87 -12.96 16.48 20.81
N ILE A 88 -13.15 15.85 19.65
CA ILE A 88 -13.80 14.54 19.53
C ILE A 88 -13.00 13.65 18.60
N ARG A 89 -12.74 12.41 19.03
CA ARG A 89 -12.26 11.33 18.16
C ARG A 89 -13.08 10.08 18.44
N ARG A 90 -13.75 9.56 17.40
CA ARG A 90 -14.58 8.36 17.51
C ARG A 90 -14.34 7.44 16.34
N THR A 91 -14.45 6.15 16.62
CA THR A 91 -14.38 5.10 15.62
C THR A 91 -15.72 4.38 15.55
N TYR A 92 -16.13 4.03 14.35
CA TYR A 92 -17.40 3.38 14.07
C TYR A 92 -17.18 2.04 13.40
N LYS A 93 -18.07 1.09 13.69
CA LYS A 93 -18.19 -0.16 12.94
C LYS A 93 -19.62 -0.26 12.42
N THR A 94 -19.75 -0.44 11.11
CA THR A 94 -21.03 -0.71 10.46
C THR A 94 -21.07 -2.16 9.97
N ASP A 95 -22.27 -2.68 9.82
CA ASP A 95 -22.56 -3.91 9.10
C ASP A 95 -23.75 -3.62 8.19
N LYS A 96 -23.56 -3.75 6.87
CA LYS A 96 -24.57 -3.45 5.83
C LYS A 96 -25.25 -2.07 6.03
N GLY A 97 -24.46 -1.04 6.29
CA GLY A 97 -24.94 0.34 6.50
C GLY A 97 -25.55 0.59 7.89
N ILE A 98 -25.64 -0.42 8.74
CA ILE A 98 -26.17 -0.31 10.11
C ILE A 98 -25.01 -0.12 11.08
N LEU A 99 -25.04 0.95 11.89
CA LEU A 99 -24.06 1.16 12.95
C LEU A 99 -24.24 0.11 14.05
N ILE A 100 -23.22 -0.69 14.28
CA ILE A 100 -23.21 -1.78 15.28
C ILE A 100 -22.26 -1.54 16.44
N GLN A 101 -21.24 -0.69 16.28
CA GLN A 101 -20.28 -0.38 17.34
C GLN A 101 -19.76 1.06 17.26
N ILE A 102 -19.57 1.69 18.42
CA ILE A 102 -18.95 3.00 18.59
C ILE A 102 -17.81 2.85 19.60
N SER A 103 -16.60 3.25 19.25
CA SER A 103 -15.47 3.32 20.18
C SER A 103 -15.14 4.77 20.49
N THR A 104 -15.01 5.05 21.78
CA THR A 104 -14.72 6.38 22.34
C THR A 104 -13.62 6.24 23.39
N PRO A 105 -13.00 7.36 23.83
CA PRO A 105 -12.04 7.31 24.95
C PRO A 105 -12.66 6.80 26.26
N SER A 106 -13.97 6.92 26.46
CA SER A 106 -14.66 6.47 27.67
C SER A 106 -15.13 5.01 27.61
N GLY A 107 -14.89 4.32 26.49
CA GLY A 107 -15.19 2.90 26.28
C GLY A 107 -15.82 2.60 24.93
N VAL A 108 -16.15 1.32 24.73
CA VAL A 108 -16.77 0.79 23.52
C VAL A 108 -18.24 0.48 23.76
N PHE A 109 -19.10 0.95 22.86
CA PHE A 109 -20.54 0.72 22.89
C PHE A 109 -20.92 -0.18 21.71
N ARG A 110 -21.70 -1.22 21.97
CA ARG A 110 -22.22 -2.13 20.95
C ARG A 110 -23.75 -2.07 20.92
N ARG A 111 -24.30 -2.18 19.71
CA ARG A 111 -25.73 -2.28 19.51
C ARG A 111 -26.21 -3.70 19.83
N VAL A 112 -27.23 -3.78 20.67
CA VAL A 112 -27.97 -4.99 21.05
C VAL A 112 -29.45 -4.75 20.79
N GLU A 113 -30.29 -5.78 20.90
CA GLU A 113 -31.75 -5.64 20.68
C GLU A 113 -32.40 -4.63 21.63
N SER A 114 -31.91 -4.55 22.87
CA SER A 114 -32.39 -3.61 23.90
C SER A 114 -31.80 -2.20 23.80
N GLY A 115 -30.98 -1.90 22.79
CA GLY A 115 -30.39 -0.58 22.58
C GLY A 115 -28.86 -0.59 22.50
N TRP A 116 -28.20 0.33 23.22
CA TRP A 116 -26.74 0.42 23.25
C TRP A 116 -26.22 -0.04 24.60
N MET A 117 -25.28 -0.98 24.57
CA MET A 117 -24.62 -1.50 25.76
C MET A 117 -23.15 -1.12 25.73
N LYS A 118 -22.64 -0.59 26.84
CA LYS A 118 -21.19 -0.41 27.03
C LYS A 118 -20.58 -1.78 27.29
N LEU A 119 -19.53 -2.13 26.56
CA LEU A 119 -18.80 -3.38 26.75
C LEU A 119 -17.90 -3.28 27.98
N GLU A 120 -17.76 -4.39 28.70
CA GLU A 120 -16.80 -4.51 29.78
C GLU A 120 -15.36 -4.65 29.24
N THR A 121 -14.35 -4.30 30.03
CA THR A 121 -12.94 -4.21 29.58
C THR A 121 -12.44 -5.46 28.83
N GLU A 122 -12.79 -6.66 29.28
CA GLU A 122 -12.39 -7.91 28.61
C GLU A 122 -13.07 -8.08 27.25
N GLU A 123 -14.34 -7.69 27.16
CA GLU A 123 -15.13 -7.68 25.92
C GLU A 123 -14.68 -6.56 24.98
N GLU A 124 -14.17 -5.44 25.50
CA GLU A 124 -13.55 -4.39 24.69
C GLU A 124 -12.28 -4.89 24.00
N ILE A 125 -11.41 -5.61 24.73
CA ILE A 125 -10.20 -6.19 24.16
C ILE A 125 -10.58 -7.28 23.14
N ALA A 126 -11.57 -8.12 23.45
CA ALA A 126 -12.11 -9.08 22.49
C ALA A 126 -12.74 -8.40 21.26
N ALA A 127 -13.45 -7.27 21.43
CA ALA A 127 -14.03 -6.48 20.35
C ALA A 127 -12.98 -5.86 19.44
N HIS A 128 -11.86 -5.37 20.00
CA HIS A 128 -10.73 -4.87 19.21
C HIS A 128 -10.06 -6.01 18.43
N ARG A 129 -9.88 -7.19 19.03
CA ARG A 129 -9.30 -8.37 18.37
C ARG A 129 -10.21 -8.98 17.29
N SER A 130 -11.51 -9.11 17.57
CA SER A 130 -12.49 -9.75 16.70
C SER A 130 -12.89 -8.95 15.46
N ARG A 131 -12.54 -7.66 15.39
CA ARG A 131 -12.69 -6.85 14.15
C ARG A 131 -11.92 -7.43 12.96
N GLY A 132 -10.92 -8.28 13.17
CA GLY A 132 -10.19 -9.00 12.12
C GLY A 132 -10.49 -10.49 11.95
N LEU A 133 -11.27 -11.10 12.86
CA LEU A 133 -11.41 -12.57 12.96
C LEU A 133 -12.80 -13.12 12.59
N GLN A 134 -13.81 -12.26 12.48
CA GLN A 134 -15.22 -12.66 12.26
C GLN A 134 -15.71 -12.40 10.82
N SER A 135 -14.82 -12.25 9.84
CA SER A 135 -15.22 -12.19 8.43
C SER A 135 -15.00 -13.55 7.77
N ASN A 136 -16.09 -14.26 7.44
CA ASN A 136 -16.09 -15.35 6.47
C ASN A 136 -15.77 -14.87 5.03
N GLU A 137 -15.40 -13.60 4.88
CA GLU A 137 -15.09 -12.99 3.61
C GLU A 137 -13.68 -13.35 3.16
N LYS A 138 -13.54 -13.71 1.88
CA LYS A 138 -12.26 -13.86 1.17
C LYS A 138 -11.52 -12.53 0.97
N ARG A 139 -11.89 -11.47 1.71
CA ARG A 139 -11.40 -10.09 1.60
C ARG A 139 -10.81 -9.65 2.93
N LEU A 140 -9.93 -8.65 2.91
CA LEU A 140 -9.40 -8.08 4.16
C LEU A 140 -10.58 -7.59 5.01
N PRO A 141 -10.68 -7.98 6.29
CA PRO A 141 -11.53 -7.27 7.22
C PRO A 141 -11.14 -5.79 7.20
N ASN A 142 -12.10 -4.88 7.31
CA ASN A 142 -11.81 -3.46 7.31
C ASN A 142 -11.07 -3.06 8.60
N ILE A 143 -9.74 -3.11 8.53
CA ILE A 143 -8.86 -2.80 9.66
C ILE A 143 -8.38 -1.35 9.67
N LEU A 144 -8.85 -0.48 8.75
CA LEU A 144 -8.43 0.93 8.70
C LEU A 144 -8.64 1.62 10.06
N SER A 145 -9.73 1.28 10.72
CA SER A 145 -10.07 1.77 12.05
C SER A 145 -9.17 1.25 13.20
N LEU A 146 -8.35 0.24 12.93
CA LEU A 146 -7.43 -0.41 13.87
C LEU A 146 -5.96 -0.02 13.64
N ILE A 147 -5.67 0.73 12.57
CA ILE A 147 -4.32 1.21 12.29
C ILE A 147 -3.85 2.05 13.49
N THR A 148 -2.73 1.63 14.08
CA THR A 148 -2.11 2.37 15.20
C THR A 148 -1.38 3.61 14.66
N ASN A 149 -1.07 4.55 15.55
CA ASN A 149 -0.24 5.71 15.20
C ASN A 149 1.07 5.25 14.53
N GLU A 150 1.84 4.37 15.19
CA GLU A 150 3.10 3.82 14.66
C GLU A 150 2.95 3.17 13.27
N GLN A 151 1.84 2.45 13.04
CA GLN A 151 1.56 1.87 11.73
C GLN A 151 1.25 2.94 10.68
N PHE A 152 0.51 3.98 11.05
CA PHE A 152 0.19 5.08 10.16
C PHE A 152 1.44 5.91 9.81
N GLU A 153 2.35 6.15 10.75
CA GLU A 153 3.64 6.78 10.49
C GLU A 153 4.48 5.97 9.49
N MET A 154 4.53 4.63 9.64
CA MET A 154 5.19 3.75 8.66
C MET A 154 4.51 3.80 7.28
N ILE A 155 3.19 3.90 7.24
CA ILE A 155 2.43 4.03 5.99
C ILE A 155 2.74 5.35 5.28
N THR A 156 2.89 6.44 6.03
CA THR A 156 3.05 7.81 5.51
C THR A 156 4.49 8.31 5.45
N THR A 157 5.47 7.49 5.84
CA THR A 157 6.91 7.79 5.73
C THR A 157 7.26 8.24 4.30
N ASP A 158 8.20 9.19 4.19
CA ASP A 158 8.68 9.81 2.94
C ASP A 158 8.67 8.81 1.75
N PRO A 159 7.95 9.10 0.66
CA PRO A 159 7.87 8.23 -0.52
C PRO A 159 9.22 7.96 -1.19
N LYS A 160 10.25 8.81 -0.96
CA LYS A 160 11.59 8.65 -1.55
C LYS A 160 12.47 7.69 -0.75
N MET A 161 12.07 7.31 0.47
CA MET A 161 12.87 6.47 1.33
C MET A 161 12.44 4.99 1.28
N PRO A 162 13.39 4.04 1.17
CA PRO A 162 13.08 2.64 1.37
C PRO A 162 12.69 2.39 2.83
N VAL A 163 11.63 1.62 3.05
CA VAL A 163 11.09 1.32 4.39
C VAL A 163 11.14 -0.18 4.66
N ILE A 164 11.65 -0.56 5.82
CA ILE A 164 11.67 -1.93 6.32
C ILE A 164 10.64 -2.04 7.44
N ILE A 165 9.65 -2.93 7.27
CA ILE A 165 8.60 -3.18 8.28
C ILE A 165 8.94 -4.49 9.00
N GLN A 166 9.39 -4.37 10.26
CA GLN A 166 9.76 -5.50 11.11
C GLN A 166 8.73 -5.70 12.23
N GLY A 167 8.46 -6.96 12.61
CA GLY A 167 7.50 -7.28 13.66
C GLY A 167 7.23 -8.78 13.79
N SER A 168 6.62 -9.19 14.90
CA SER A 168 6.30 -10.59 15.21
C SER A 168 5.23 -11.18 14.26
N ALA A 169 5.09 -12.51 14.23
CA ALA A 169 4.02 -13.15 13.47
C ALA A 169 2.64 -12.63 13.93
N GLY A 170 1.74 -12.35 12.99
CA GLY A 170 0.41 -11.80 13.30
C GLY A 170 0.35 -10.29 13.56
N SER A 171 1.47 -9.56 13.56
CA SER A 171 1.50 -8.11 13.84
C SER A 171 0.96 -7.21 12.72
N GLY A 172 0.35 -7.77 11.67
CA GLY A 172 -0.24 -6.99 10.57
C GLY A 172 0.73 -6.44 9.52
N LYS A 173 2.00 -6.88 9.47
CA LYS A 173 3.03 -6.36 8.53
C LYS A 173 2.57 -6.30 7.07
N THR A 174 1.99 -7.39 6.57
CA THR A 174 1.49 -7.45 5.19
C THR A 174 0.43 -6.38 4.97
N THR A 175 -0.45 -6.17 5.94
CA THR A 175 -1.50 -5.17 5.85
C THR A 175 -0.93 -3.75 5.84
N VAL A 176 0.02 -3.44 6.73
CA VAL A 176 0.73 -2.15 6.75
C VAL A 176 1.41 -1.90 5.39
N ALA A 177 2.07 -2.92 4.82
CA ALA A 177 2.71 -2.80 3.50
C ALA A 177 1.70 -2.51 2.37
N LEU A 178 0.52 -3.16 2.39
CA LEU A 178 -0.53 -2.92 1.40
C LEU A 178 -1.18 -1.54 1.57
N HIS A 179 -1.38 -1.07 2.80
CA HIS A 179 -1.85 0.30 3.04
C HIS A 179 -0.80 1.33 2.63
N ARG A 180 0.49 1.10 2.91
CA ARG A 180 1.58 1.94 2.40
C ARG A 180 1.55 2.03 0.88
N LEU A 181 1.38 0.90 0.19
CA LEU A 181 1.22 0.89 -1.26
C LEU A 181 0.00 1.71 -1.72
N GLY A 182 -1.13 1.57 -1.04
CA GLY A 182 -2.34 2.36 -1.32
C GLY A 182 -2.16 3.85 -1.09
N TRP A 183 -1.39 4.22 -0.06
CA TRP A 183 -1.03 5.60 0.24
C TRP A 183 -0.07 6.16 -0.83
N LEU A 184 0.97 5.42 -1.21
CA LEU A 184 1.94 5.84 -2.24
C LEU A 184 1.29 6.07 -3.61
N LEU A 185 0.32 5.23 -3.97
CA LEU A 185 -0.39 5.32 -5.25
C LEU A 185 -1.52 6.35 -5.26
N HIS A 186 -1.83 6.95 -4.11
CA HIS A 186 -2.82 8.01 -4.03
C HIS A 186 -2.27 9.31 -4.59
N GLU A 187 -3.15 10.10 -5.20
CA GLU A 187 -2.79 11.36 -5.85
C GLU A 187 -2.12 12.31 -4.86
N GLY A 188 -0.99 12.91 -5.28
CA GLY A 188 -0.22 13.86 -4.47
C GLY A 188 0.76 13.24 -3.48
N ASN A 189 0.65 11.95 -3.14
CA ASN A 189 1.52 11.32 -2.14
C ASN A 189 2.86 10.83 -2.70
N SER A 190 2.93 10.46 -3.99
CA SER A 190 4.20 10.10 -4.65
C SER A 190 4.13 10.19 -6.18
N HIS A 191 5.27 9.98 -6.85
CA HIS A 191 5.32 9.84 -8.32
C HIS A 191 5.01 8.41 -8.82
N ALA A 192 4.74 7.47 -7.91
CA ALA A 192 4.47 6.09 -8.26
C ALA A 192 3.14 5.98 -9.02
N ARG A 193 3.14 5.15 -10.06
CA ARG A 193 1.93 4.81 -10.82
C ARG A 193 1.69 3.32 -10.71
N ALA A 194 0.43 2.91 -10.67
CA ALA A 194 0.07 1.52 -10.51
C ALA A 194 0.69 0.63 -11.60
N GLU A 195 0.64 1.09 -12.85
CA GLU A 195 1.20 0.41 -14.03
C GLU A 195 2.72 0.12 -13.92
N ASN A 196 3.44 0.95 -13.18
CA ASN A 196 4.88 0.84 -12.97
C ASN A 196 5.23 0.23 -11.60
N THR A 197 4.24 -0.32 -10.91
CA THR A 197 4.39 -0.87 -9.56
C THR A 197 4.13 -2.37 -9.56
N ARG A 198 4.95 -3.10 -8.80
CA ARG A 198 4.83 -4.55 -8.69
C ARG A 198 5.03 -5.02 -7.26
N VAL A 199 4.16 -5.90 -6.80
CA VAL A 199 4.29 -6.58 -5.52
C VAL A 199 4.89 -7.96 -5.75
N ILE A 200 6.04 -8.22 -5.14
CA ILE A 200 6.72 -9.52 -5.22
C ILE A 200 6.55 -10.24 -3.88
N VAL A 201 6.02 -11.45 -3.93
CA VAL A 201 5.80 -12.31 -2.75
C VAL A 201 6.50 -13.66 -2.90
N MET A 202 6.68 -14.38 -1.80
CA MET A 202 7.44 -15.65 -1.83
C MET A 202 6.61 -16.86 -2.27
N ASN A 203 5.28 -16.84 -2.10
CA ASN A 203 4.44 -18.01 -2.40
C ASN A 203 3.12 -17.62 -3.09
N LYS A 204 2.48 -18.62 -3.71
CA LYS A 204 1.27 -18.44 -4.51
C LYS A 204 0.06 -18.01 -3.69
N SER A 205 -0.07 -18.50 -2.45
CA SER A 205 -1.17 -18.15 -1.57
C SER A 205 -1.17 -16.65 -1.23
N LEU A 206 -0.01 -16.10 -0.89
CA LEU A 206 0.15 -14.65 -0.67
C LEU A 206 -0.11 -13.86 -1.96
N GLN A 207 0.27 -14.39 -3.12
CA GLN A 207 0.01 -13.72 -4.40
C GLN A 207 -1.50 -13.58 -4.61
N ILE A 208 -2.25 -14.67 -4.45
CA ILE A 208 -3.72 -14.68 -4.61
C ILE A 208 -4.36 -13.71 -3.62
N TYR A 209 -3.92 -13.74 -2.36
CA TYR A 209 -4.40 -12.85 -1.32
C TYR A 209 -4.16 -11.37 -1.64
N VAL A 210 -2.94 -11.00 -2.06
CA VAL A 210 -2.64 -9.61 -2.44
C VAL A 210 -3.47 -9.21 -3.65
N SER A 211 -3.55 -10.06 -4.68
CA SER A 211 -4.33 -9.79 -5.89
C SER A 211 -5.82 -9.60 -5.61
N SER A 212 -6.40 -10.27 -4.61
CA SER A 212 -7.79 -10.05 -4.21
C SER A 212 -7.99 -8.84 -3.30
N THR A 213 -6.96 -8.44 -2.56
CA THR A 213 -7.03 -7.34 -1.58
C THR A 213 -6.85 -5.96 -2.22
N LEU A 214 -5.94 -5.81 -3.17
CA LEU A 214 -5.67 -4.51 -3.80
C LEU A 214 -6.95 -3.89 -4.41
N PRO A 215 -7.79 -4.64 -5.16
CA PRO A 215 -9.03 -4.09 -5.69
C PRO A 215 -10.00 -3.58 -4.62
N SER A 216 -10.16 -4.29 -3.49
CA SER A 216 -11.02 -3.83 -2.38
C SER A 216 -10.47 -2.59 -1.66
N MET A 217 -9.19 -2.27 -1.85
CA MET A 217 -8.60 -1.02 -1.37
C MET A 217 -8.73 0.11 -2.40
N GLY A 218 -9.43 -0.12 -3.51
CA GLY A 218 -9.52 0.81 -4.63
C GLY A 218 -8.23 0.91 -5.45
N ILE A 219 -7.28 0.00 -5.27
CA ILE A 219 -6.01 -0.04 -5.99
C ILE A 219 -6.15 -0.99 -7.18
N LYS A 220 -6.00 -0.46 -8.38
CA LYS A 220 -6.09 -1.23 -9.64
C LYS A 220 -4.79 -1.07 -10.43
N GLY A 221 -4.51 -2.04 -11.30
CA GLY A 221 -3.37 -1.98 -12.22
C GLY A 221 -2.01 -2.33 -11.60
N VAL A 222 -1.98 -2.79 -10.34
CA VAL A 222 -0.75 -3.30 -9.71
C VAL A 222 -0.69 -4.81 -9.85
N ASP A 223 0.42 -5.30 -10.40
CA ASP A 223 0.67 -6.74 -10.50
C ASP A 223 1.24 -7.30 -9.21
N ALA A 224 0.65 -8.38 -8.70
CA ALA A 224 1.28 -9.23 -7.69
C ALA A 224 1.80 -10.52 -8.32
N VAL A 225 3.08 -10.83 -8.10
CA VAL A 225 3.76 -12.02 -8.65
C VAL A 225 4.57 -12.74 -7.58
N THR A 226 4.86 -14.02 -7.80
CA THR A 226 5.81 -14.72 -6.95
C THR A 226 7.24 -14.40 -7.38
N PHE A 227 8.18 -14.41 -6.44
CA PHE A 227 9.60 -14.22 -6.73
C PHE A 227 10.08 -15.20 -7.81
N ASN A 228 9.73 -16.48 -7.69
CA ASN A 228 10.12 -17.49 -8.66
C ASN A 228 9.54 -17.26 -10.06
N SER A 229 8.28 -16.85 -10.18
CA SER A 229 7.70 -16.58 -11.50
C SER A 229 8.31 -15.34 -12.15
N TRP A 230 8.55 -14.29 -11.36
CA TRP A 230 9.24 -13.08 -11.78
C TRP A 230 10.68 -13.37 -12.23
N ALA A 231 11.46 -14.08 -11.41
CA ALA A 231 12.85 -14.42 -11.74
C ALA A 231 12.93 -15.28 -13.01
N LEU A 232 12.06 -16.28 -13.15
CA LEU A 232 11.99 -17.11 -14.37
C LEU A 232 11.63 -16.31 -15.61
N SER A 233 10.74 -15.31 -15.49
CA SER A 233 10.37 -14.43 -16.60
C SER A 233 11.59 -13.64 -17.09
N ILE A 234 12.39 -13.09 -16.18
CA ILE A 234 13.64 -12.39 -16.52
C ILE A 234 14.63 -13.33 -17.19
N ILE A 235 14.89 -14.50 -16.61
CA ILE A 235 15.86 -15.46 -17.16
C ILE A 235 15.47 -15.90 -18.58
N ARG A 236 14.18 -16.18 -18.83
CA ARG A 236 13.68 -16.55 -20.16
C ARG A 236 13.91 -15.45 -21.19
N HIS A 237 13.68 -14.19 -20.80
CA HIS A 237 13.90 -13.06 -21.69
C HIS A 237 15.38 -12.89 -22.05
N THR A 238 16.28 -13.11 -21.08
CA THR A 238 17.73 -12.97 -21.27
C THR A 238 18.33 -14.11 -22.10
N VAL A 239 17.92 -15.36 -21.86
CA VAL A 239 18.56 -16.54 -22.47
C VAL A 239 18.03 -16.84 -23.89
N LYS A 240 16.96 -16.16 -24.35
CA LYS A 240 16.34 -16.37 -25.68
C LYS A 240 16.17 -17.87 -26.03
N GLY A 241 15.64 -18.66 -25.09
CA GLY A 241 15.54 -20.12 -25.26
C GLY A 241 14.98 -20.86 -24.05
N LYS A 242 15.00 -22.20 -24.10
CA LYS A 242 14.59 -23.04 -22.95
C LYS A 242 15.62 -22.91 -21.83
N VAL A 243 15.15 -22.48 -20.66
CA VAL A 243 15.98 -22.39 -19.46
C VAL A 243 16.27 -23.81 -18.98
N PHE A 244 17.56 -24.17 -18.92
CA PHE A 244 18.02 -25.44 -18.40
C PHE A 244 18.69 -25.21 -17.05
N PHE A 245 18.14 -25.80 -16.00
CA PHE A 245 18.74 -25.82 -14.67
C PHE A 245 19.57 -27.10 -14.52
N LYS A 246 20.90 -26.96 -14.51
CA LYS A 246 21.82 -28.10 -14.36
C LYS A 246 21.64 -28.83 -13.02
N TYR A 247 21.28 -28.09 -11.98
CA TYR A 247 21.05 -28.62 -10.63
C TYR A 247 19.68 -28.16 -10.11
N LYS A 248 18.95 -29.09 -9.49
CA LYS A 248 17.65 -28.82 -8.85
C LYS A 248 17.83 -28.19 -7.47
N GLU A 249 18.85 -28.64 -6.76
CA GLU A 249 19.32 -28.07 -5.50
C GLU A 249 20.62 -27.31 -5.74
N LEU A 250 20.83 -26.20 -5.04
CA LEU A 250 22.01 -25.38 -5.24
C LEU A 250 23.20 -26.04 -4.50
N PRO A 251 24.30 -26.39 -5.18
CA PRO A 251 25.47 -26.92 -4.49
C PRO A 251 26.06 -25.89 -3.52
N GLU A 252 26.53 -26.34 -2.35
CA GLU A 252 27.02 -25.45 -1.27
C GLU A 252 28.13 -24.50 -1.73
N PHE A 253 29.05 -24.96 -2.58
CA PHE A 253 30.11 -24.10 -3.11
C PHE A 253 29.55 -22.97 -4.01
N VAL A 254 28.48 -23.24 -4.77
CA VAL A 254 27.81 -22.23 -5.60
C VAL A 254 27.09 -21.22 -4.71
N GLU A 255 26.48 -21.70 -3.62
CA GLU A 255 25.84 -20.85 -2.62
C GLU A 255 26.84 -19.89 -1.99
N LYS A 256 27.98 -20.41 -1.50
CA LYS A 256 29.07 -19.59 -0.95
C LYS A 256 29.55 -18.52 -1.92
N ILE A 257 29.72 -18.87 -3.20
CA ILE A 257 30.13 -17.91 -4.22
C ILE A 257 29.04 -16.85 -4.44
N LYS A 258 27.76 -17.25 -4.56
CA LYS A 258 26.62 -16.34 -4.81
C LYS A 258 26.41 -15.32 -3.69
N PHE A 259 26.68 -15.69 -2.45
CA PHE A 259 26.55 -14.79 -1.29
C PHE A 259 27.87 -14.07 -0.94
N SER A 260 28.95 -14.29 -1.70
CA SER A 260 30.22 -13.58 -1.51
C SER A 260 30.21 -12.22 -2.21
N ASN A 261 30.93 -11.24 -1.66
CA ASN A 261 31.16 -9.96 -2.36
C ASN A 261 31.89 -10.13 -3.71
N GLY A 262 32.60 -11.26 -3.89
CA GLY A 262 33.27 -11.59 -5.16
C GLY A 262 32.30 -11.74 -6.34
N ILE A 263 31.03 -12.08 -6.10
CA ILE A 263 30.03 -12.19 -7.17
C ILE A 263 29.78 -10.84 -7.86
N LEU A 264 29.86 -9.73 -7.11
CA LEU A 264 29.66 -8.40 -7.66
C LEU A 264 30.79 -8.05 -8.64
N GLY A 265 32.03 -8.36 -8.26
CA GLY A 265 33.20 -8.19 -9.14
C GLY A 265 33.12 -9.06 -10.39
N ALA A 266 32.72 -10.33 -10.24
CA ALA A 266 32.53 -11.24 -11.37
C ALA A 266 31.41 -10.78 -12.32
N LEU A 267 30.28 -10.30 -11.79
CA LEU A 267 29.18 -9.75 -12.58
C LEU A 267 29.62 -8.48 -13.33
N SER A 268 30.31 -7.55 -12.67
CA SER A 268 30.85 -6.36 -13.31
C SER A 268 31.83 -6.71 -14.44
N HIS A 269 32.72 -7.69 -14.23
CA HIS A 269 33.62 -8.15 -15.27
C HIS A 269 32.88 -8.77 -16.46
N PHE A 270 31.87 -9.61 -16.19
CA PHE A 270 31.03 -10.21 -17.22
C PHE A 270 30.28 -9.14 -18.04
N VAL A 271 29.70 -8.13 -17.37
CA VAL A 271 29.02 -7.01 -18.04
C VAL A 271 30.01 -6.24 -18.91
N ASN A 272 31.21 -5.92 -18.41
CA ASN A 272 32.23 -5.23 -19.18
C ASN A 272 32.65 -6.01 -20.44
N GLN A 273 32.83 -7.33 -20.34
CA GLN A 273 33.11 -8.17 -21.51
C GLN A 273 31.97 -8.13 -22.54
N LYS A 274 30.71 -8.12 -22.09
CA LYS A 274 29.55 -8.01 -22.98
C LYS A 274 29.46 -6.65 -23.66
N VAL A 275 29.72 -5.57 -22.93
CA VAL A 275 29.78 -4.22 -23.49
C VAL A 275 30.86 -4.14 -24.57
N LEU A 276 32.08 -4.58 -24.29
CA LEU A 276 33.17 -4.60 -25.27
C LEU A 276 32.84 -5.43 -26.52
N SER A 277 32.19 -6.58 -26.34
CA SER A 277 31.75 -7.42 -27.46
C SER A 277 30.69 -6.73 -28.32
N VAL A 278 29.74 -6.02 -27.71
CA VAL A 278 28.68 -5.28 -28.42
C VAL A 278 29.28 -4.08 -29.14
N ASP A 279 30.16 -3.32 -28.48
CA ASP A 279 30.88 -2.20 -29.07
C ASP A 279 31.72 -2.63 -30.27
N GLY A 280 32.41 -3.77 -30.17
CA GLY A 280 33.16 -4.34 -31.29
C GLY A 280 32.27 -4.72 -32.47
N ALA A 281 31.11 -5.34 -32.19
CA ALA A 281 30.15 -5.71 -33.23
C ALA A 281 29.53 -4.48 -33.92
N ILE A 282 29.11 -3.48 -33.15
CA ILE A 282 28.55 -2.23 -33.65
C ILE A 282 29.60 -1.44 -34.44
N SER A 283 30.84 -1.38 -33.95
CA SER A 283 31.93 -0.72 -34.65
C SER A 283 32.24 -1.37 -36.00
N LYS A 284 32.10 -2.70 -36.09
CA LYS A 284 32.25 -3.43 -37.35
C LYS A 284 31.09 -3.17 -38.32
N GLU A 285 29.86 -3.14 -37.82
CA GLU A 285 28.65 -2.87 -38.62
C GLU A 285 28.63 -1.44 -39.19
N PHE A 286 29.07 -0.45 -38.40
CA PHE A 286 29.15 0.95 -38.82
C PHE A 286 30.51 1.35 -39.40
N SER A 287 31.38 0.40 -39.72
CA SER A 287 32.70 0.66 -40.31
C SER A 287 32.65 1.50 -41.58
N ASN A 288 31.59 1.35 -42.38
CA ASN A 288 31.37 2.12 -43.61
C ASN A 288 30.49 3.38 -43.41
N LYS A 289 30.12 3.72 -42.17
CA LYS A 289 29.23 4.85 -41.83
C LYS A 289 29.81 5.68 -40.68
N GLU A 290 30.86 6.44 -40.98
CA GLU A 290 31.65 7.23 -40.01
C GLU A 290 30.80 8.13 -39.09
N LYS A 291 29.77 8.80 -39.63
CA LYS A 291 28.87 9.65 -38.83
C LYS A 291 28.12 8.88 -37.73
N LEU A 292 27.66 7.66 -38.02
CA LEU A 292 26.93 6.84 -37.03
C LEU A 292 27.89 6.26 -35.99
N LEU A 293 29.10 5.88 -36.41
CA LEU A 293 30.15 5.43 -35.51
C LEU A 293 30.56 6.54 -34.51
N ALA A 294 30.66 7.79 -34.98
CA ALA A 294 30.98 8.94 -34.13
C ALA A 294 29.87 9.21 -33.09
N ILE A 295 28.59 9.11 -33.47
CA ILE A 295 27.45 9.26 -32.55
C ILE A 295 27.45 8.14 -31.50
N TRP A 296 27.66 6.89 -31.91
CA TRP A 296 27.74 5.75 -30.98
C TRP A 296 28.89 5.89 -29.97
N LYS A 297 30.07 6.30 -30.42
CA LYS A 297 31.22 6.52 -29.53
C LYS A 297 30.99 7.72 -28.59
N GLY A 298 30.31 8.76 -29.05
CA GLY A 298 29.98 9.94 -28.25
C GLY A 298 28.89 9.72 -27.20
N SER A 299 28.08 8.66 -27.29
CA SER A 299 27.05 8.35 -26.28
C SER A 299 27.57 7.51 -25.10
N HIS A 300 28.84 7.09 -25.12
CA HIS A 300 29.47 6.24 -24.11
C HIS A 300 30.57 6.96 -23.30
N SER A 301 30.76 8.26 -23.51
CA SER A 301 31.61 9.17 -22.71
C SER A 301 30.78 9.95 -21.71
#